data_AF-A0A7Y0R335-F1
#
_entry.id   AF-A0A7Y0R335-F1
#
_cell.length_a   1.000
_cell.length_b   1.000
_cell.length_c   1.000
_cell.angle_alpha   90.00
_cell.angle_beta   90.00
_cell.angle_gamma   90.00
#
_symmetry.space_group_name_H-M   'P 1'
#
loop_
_entity.id
_entity.type
_entity.pdbx_description
1 polymer ?
#
loop_
_entity_poly.entity_id
_entity_poly.type
_entity_poly.pdbx_seq_one_letter_code
_entity_poly.pdbx_strand_id
1 'polypeptide(L)'
;TPKARSVFELDLRSARRGAGFGSILWEPLSKPSGEQEVSRTEWGAFTSRLWKYQWLTKASPEVTDEIRDTWYELSQGIMDVVIKLFVLSQIRAVVTGIERITPALMRKVYQDELKPIHPMIDALRSGDVTKIARYSDL
;
A
#
# COMPACT_ATOMS: atom_id res chain seq x y z
N THR A 1 -8.95 -11.62 29.91
CA THR A 1 -10.27 -10.96 29.72
C THR A 1 -10.27 -10.20 28.39
N PRO A 2 -11.38 -10.11 27.65
CA PRO A 2 -11.43 -9.47 26.33
C PRO A 2 -10.96 -8.01 26.32
N LYS A 3 -11.17 -7.27 27.44
CA LYS A 3 -10.70 -5.88 27.63
C LYS A 3 -9.17 -5.73 27.73
N ALA A 4 -8.44 -6.80 28.02
CA ALA A 4 -6.98 -6.74 28.09
C ALA A 4 -6.33 -6.79 26.69
N ARG A 5 -7.00 -7.40 25.69
CA ARG A 5 -6.44 -7.51 24.33
C ARG A 5 -6.19 -6.15 23.68
N SER A 6 -7.10 -5.21 23.80
CA SER A 6 -6.93 -3.87 23.22
C SER A 6 -5.77 -3.09 23.83
N VAL A 7 -5.55 -3.24 25.14
CA VAL A 7 -4.43 -2.59 25.85
C VAL A 7 -3.11 -3.21 25.44
N PHE A 8 -3.02 -4.55 25.42
CA PHE A 8 -1.82 -5.25 24.99
C PHE A 8 -1.51 -5.08 23.50
N GLU A 9 -2.52 -5.00 22.62
CA GLU A 9 -2.32 -4.71 21.21
C GLU A 9 -1.82 -3.28 20.96
N LEU A 10 -2.33 -2.28 21.69
CA LEU A 10 -1.81 -0.91 21.62
C LEU A 10 -0.35 -0.83 22.10
N ASP A 11 -0.05 -1.47 23.23
CA ASP A 11 1.31 -1.46 23.81
C ASP A 11 2.31 -2.20 22.93
N LEU A 12 1.92 -3.33 22.31
CA LEU A 12 2.79 -4.06 21.38
C LEU A 12 3.02 -3.31 20.07
N ARG A 13 2.02 -2.59 19.55
CA ARG A 13 2.15 -1.77 18.32
C ARG A 13 3.09 -0.60 18.53
N SER A 14 2.96 0.08 19.68
CA SER A 14 3.86 1.17 20.10
C SER A 14 5.27 0.66 20.40
N ALA A 15 5.41 -0.47 21.10
CA ALA A 15 6.70 -1.08 21.40
C ALA A 15 7.44 -1.56 20.14
N ARG A 16 6.73 -2.08 19.12
CA ARG A 16 7.35 -2.48 17.85
C ARG A 16 7.92 -1.28 17.08
N ARG A 17 7.30 -0.10 17.18
CA ARG A 17 7.84 1.17 16.64
C ARG A 17 9.03 1.69 17.45
N GLY A 18 9.05 1.47 18.76
CA GLY A 18 10.07 2.02 19.66
C GLY A 18 11.39 1.25 19.77
N ALA A 19 11.44 -0.04 19.41
CA ALA A 19 12.53 -0.94 19.81
C ALA A 19 13.55 -1.34 18.71
N GLY A 20 13.49 -0.81 17.48
CA GLY A 20 14.44 -1.19 16.42
C GLY A 20 14.70 -0.13 15.36
N PHE A 21 15.44 -0.47 14.31
CA PHE A 21 15.62 0.30 13.05
C PHE A 21 14.30 0.77 12.38
N GLY A 22 13.13 0.50 12.98
CA GLY A 22 11.78 0.93 12.62
C GLY A 22 11.21 2.09 13.46
N SER A 23 12.05 2.85 14.19
CA SER A 23 11.67 4.13 14.78
C SER A 23 11.61 5.28 13.77
N ILE A 24 11.97 5.03 12.52
CA ILE A 24 11.79 5.98 11.42
C ILE A 24 10.29 6.08 11.15
N LEU A 25 9.74 7.28 11.34
CA LEU A 25 8.38 7.60 10.92
C LEU A 25 8.35 7.60 9.39
N TRP A 26 7.83 6.53 8.81
CA TRP A 26 7.62 6.45 7.37
C TRP A 26 6.27 7.07 7.03
N GLU A 27 6.29 8.31 6.56
CA GLU A 27 5.09 8.98 6.07
C GLU A 27 4.64 8.40 4.72
N PRO A 28 3.33 8.43 4.41
CA PRO A 28 2.85 8.05 3.08
C PRO A 28 3.52 8.90 2.00
N LEU A 29 3.96 8.25 0.92
CA LEU A 29 4.55 8.95 -0.23
C LEU A 29 3.48 9.81 -0.92
N SER A 30 3.86 11.02 -1.31
CA SER A 30 2.92 11.95 -1.97
C SER A 30 2.62 11.54 -3.42
N LYS A 31 1.40 11.82 -3.89
CA LYS A 31 1.08 11.67 -5.32
C LYS A 31 1.91 12.67 -6.12
N PRO A 32 2.53 12.25 -7.24
CA PRO A 32 3.15 13.19 -8.18
C PRO A 32 2.13 14.23 -8.64
N SER A 33 2.51 15.51 -8.60
CA SER A 33 1.71 16.59 -9.21
C SER A 33 1.73 16.47 -10.73
N GLY A 34 0.69 16.94 -11.42
CA GLY A 34 0.59 16.84 -12.89
C GLY A 34 1.72 17.53 -13.67
N GLU A 35 2.44 18.47 -13.04
CA GLU A 35 3.58 19.18 -13.62
C GLU A 35 4.92 18.46 -13.40
N GLN A 36 4.96 17.48 -12.49
CA GLN A 36 6.19 16.78 -12.12
C GLN A 36 6.41 15.55 -13.00
N GLU A 37 7.64 15.39 -13.46
CA GLU A 37 8.07 14.14 -14.08
C GLU A 37 8.04 13.02 -13.02
N VAL A 38 7.14 12.04 -13.15
CA VAL A 38 6.94 10.97 -12.15
C VAL A 38 8.25 10.28 -11.80
N SER A 39 9.12 10.05 -12.79
CA SER A 39 10.45 9.43 -12.62
C SER A 39 11.35 10.13 -11.59
N ARG A 40 11.11 11.43 -11.33
CA ARG A 40 11.88 12.26 -10.39
C ARG A 40 11.23 12.41 -9.02
N THR A 41 10.08 11.79 -8.80
CA THR A 41 9.39 11.78 -7.50
C THR A 41 9.77 10.56 -6.68
N GLU A 42 9.64 10.65 -5.35
CA GLU A 42 9.83 9.49 -4.47
C GLU A 42 8.86 8.35 -4.81
N TRP A 43 7.62 8.68 -5.16
CA TRP A 43 6.62 7.72 -5.63
C TRP A 43 7.07 6.97 -6.88
N GLY A 44 7.56 7.69 -7.89
CA GLY A 44 8.06 7.10 -9.12
C GLY A 44 9.31 6.25 -8.90
N ALA A 45 10.25 6.72 -8.09
CA ALA A 45 11.46 5.97 -7.74
C ALA A 45 11.11 4.67 -6.99
N PHE A 46 10.22 4.75 -6.00
CA PHE A 46 9.75 3.61 -5.21
C PHE A 46 9.04 2.58 -6.08
N THR A 47 8.01 2.99 -6.83
CA THR A 47 7.22 2.09 -7.68
C THR A 47 8.06 1.44 -8.79
N SER A 48 8.97 2.19 -9.41
CA SER A 48 9.84 1.67 -10.46
C SER A 48 10.88 0.69 -9.93
N ARG A 49 11.35 0.87 -8.68
CA ARG A 49 12.22 -0.11 -8.01
C ARG A 49 11.44 -1.37 -7.60
N LEU A 50 10.25 -1.20 -7.03
CA LEU A 50 9.40 -2.31 -6.60
C LEU A 50 9.02 -3.22 -7.77
N TRP A 51 8.71 -2.65 -8.94
CA TRP A 51 8.31 -3.40 -10.13
C TRP A 51 9.36 -4.42 -10.61
N LYS A 52 10.65 -4.17 -10.34
CA LYS A 52 11.75 -5.08 -10.72
C LYS A 52 11.69 -6.42 -9.98
N TYR A 53 10.93 -6.51 -8.90
CA TYR A 53 10.74 -7.75 -8.12
C TYR A 53 9.53 -8.57 -8.59
N GLN A 54 9.03 -8.32 -9.81
CA GLN A 54 7.94 -9.10 -10.38
C GLN A 54 8.44 -10.44 -10.92
N TRP A 55 7.73 -11.53 -10.62
CA TRP A 55 8.07 -12.90 -11.05
C TRP A 55 7.08 -13.51 -12.04
N LEU A 56 6.16 -12.71 -12.58
CA LEU A 56 5.11 -13.17 -13.49
C LEU A 56 5.62 -13.36 -14.92
N THR A 57 5.17 -14.41 -15.60
CA THR A 57 5.69 -14.76 -16.94
C THR A 57 5.23 -13.81 -18.06
N LYS A 58 4.10 -13.11 -17.89
CA LYS A 58 3.59 -12.11 -18.86
C LYS A 58 3.77 -10.68 -18.37
N ALA A 59 4.70 -10.46 -17.44
CA ALA A 59 5.12 -9.16 -16.93
C ALA A 59 5.47 -8.15 -18.03
N SER A 60 5.05 -6.90 -17.85
CA SER A 60 5.65 -5.77 -18.59
C SER A 60 7.03 -5.46 -17.98
N PRO A 61 8.06 -5.13 -18.79
CA PRO A 61 9.39 -4.78 -18.27
C PRO A 61 9.36 -3.51 -17.41
N GLU A 62 8.46 -2.58 -17.72
CA GLU A 62 8.30 -1.31 -17.02
C GLU A 62 6.90 -1.17 -16.44
N VAL A 63 6.80 -0.43 -15.33
CA VAL A 63 5.53 -0.10 -14.69
C VAL A 63 4.88 1.06 -15.43
N THR A 64 3.60 0.90 -15.78
CA THR A 64 2.79 1.92 -16.44
C THR A 64 2.23 2.91 -15.44
N ASP A 65 1.86 4.10 -15.91
CA ASP A 65 1.24 5.11 -15.06
C ASP A 65 -0.12 4.67 -14.53
N GLU A 66 -0.89 3.91 -15.31
CA GLU A 66 -2.16 3.32 -14.85
C GLU A 66 -1.98 2.40 -13.63
N ILE A 67 -0.91 1.60 -13.60
CA ILE A 67 -0.57 0.77 -12.43
C ILE A 67 -0.15 1.64 -11.25
N ARG A 68 0.68 2.67 -11.49
CA ARG A 68 1.08 3.62 -10.43
C ARG A 68 -0.13 4.35 -9.83
N ASP A 69 -1.06 4.82 -10.67
CA ASP A 69 -2.28 5.46 -10.22
C ASP A 69 -3.16 4.49 -9.42
N THR A 70 -3.29 3.26 -9.88
CA THR A 70 -4.07 2.23 -9.17
C THR A 70 -3.44 1.90 -7.81
N TRP A 71 -2.11 1.78 -7.73
CA TRP A 71 -1.43 1.63 -6.44
C TRP A 71 -1.69 2.81 -5.53
N TYR A 72 -1.56 4.04 -6.02
CA TYR A 72 -1.77 5.23 -5.20
C TYR A 72 -3.21 5.28 -4.69
N GLU A 73 -4.20 5.03 -5.54
CA GLU A 73 -5.61 5.02 -5.16
C GLU A 73 -5.90 4.03 -4.02
N LEU A 74 -5.35 2.82 -4.12
CA LEU A 74 -5.61 1.72 -3.19
C LEU A 74 -4.74 1.74 -1.93
N SER A 75 -3.69 2.57 -1.90
CA SER A 75 -2.76 2.64 -0.76
C SER A 75 -2.64 4.02 -0.11
N GLN A 76 -3.07 5.07 -0.82
CA GLN A 76 -2.81 6.47 -0.49
C GLN A 76 -1.32 6.75 -0.19
N GLY A 77 -0.41 6.07 -0.90
CA GLY A 77 1.03 6.26 -0.74
C GLY A 77 1.68 5.48 0.41
N ILE A 78 0.91 4.73 1.19
CA ILE A 78 1.47 3.90 2.27
C ILE A 78 2.26 2.74 1.66
N MET A 79 3.59 2.82 1.76
CA MET A 79 4.51 1.86 1.14
C MET A 79 4.21 0.40 1.51
N ASP A 80 3.92 0.13 2.79
CA ASP A 80 3.60 -1.21 3.27
C ASP A 80 2.33 -1.79 2.61
N VAL A 81 1.32 -0.94 2.36
CA VAL A 81 0.10 -1.34 1.64
C VAL A 81 0.40 -1.59 0.16
N VAL A 82 1.24 -0.77 -0.47
CA VAL A 82 1.67 -0.97 -1.87
C VAL A 82 2.40 -2.30 -2.02
N ILE A 83 3.36 -2.60 -1.14
CA ILE A 83 4.14 -3.84 -1.18
C ILE A 83 3.23 -5.05 -0.97
N LYS A 84 2.34 -5.02 0.03
CA LYS A 84 1.39 -6.10 0.28
C LYS A 84 0.46 -6.31 -0.91
N LEU A 85 -0.11 -5.24 -1.46
CA LEU A 85 -0.98 -5.32 -2.63
C LEU A 85 -0.24 -5.87 -3.85
N PHE A 86 1.02 -5.48 -4.06
CA PHE A 86 1.87 -6.02 -5.12
C PHE A 86 2.09 -7.54 -4.98
N VAL A 87 2.54 -7.98 -3.81
CA VAL A 87 2.78 -9.41 -3.52
C VAL A 87 1.50 -10.23 -3.69
N LEU A 88 0.38 -9.79 -3.10
CA LEU A 88 -0.90 -10.50 -3.21
C LEU A 88 -1.43 -10.51 -4.65
N SER A 89 -1.22 -9.43 -5.42
CA SER A 89 -1.60 -9.39 -6.84
C SER A 89 -0.80 -10.38 -7.67
N GLN A 90 0.49 -10.54 -7.40
CA GLN A 90 1.31 -11.56 -8.07
C GLN A 90 0.85 -12.98 -7.73
N ILE A 91 0.60 -13.26 -6.45
CA ILE A 91 0.06 -14.57 -6.02
C ILE A 91 -1.25 -14.87 -6.75
N ARG A 92 -2.18 -13.90 -6.78
CA ARG A 92 -3.47 -14.08 -7.45
C ARG A 92 -3.30 -14.28 -8.96
N ALA A 93 -2.40 -13.53 -9.60
CA ALA A 93 -2.12 -13.67 -11.04
C ALA A 93 -1.60 -15.07 -11.41
N VAL A 94 -0.76 -15.67 -10.56
CA VAL A 94 -0.25 -17.04 -10.72
C VAL A 94 -1.39 -18.05 -10.54
N VAL A 95 -2.14 -17.96 -9.44
CA VAL A 95 -3.23 -18.91 -9.13
C VAL A 95 -4.31 -18.91 -10.21
N THR A 96 -4.62 -17.76 -10.82
CA THR A 96 -5.62 -17.67 -11.88
C THR A 96 -5.06 -17.91 -13.29
N GLY A 97 -3.74 -18.16 -13.44
CA GLY A 97 -3.07 -18.34 -14.73
C GLY A 97 -3.03 -17.08 -15.63
N ILE A 98 -3.39 -15.91 -15.07
CA ILE A 98 -3.35 -14.64 -15.80
C ILE A 98 -1.90 -14.24 -16.04
N GLU A 99 -1.02 -14.49 -15.05
CA GLU A 99 0.43 -14.28 -15.14
C GLU A 99 0.81 -12.82 -15.49
N ARG A 100 -0.07 -11.86 -15.14
CA ARG A 100 0.15 -10.41 -15.33
C ARG A 100 -0.64 -9.63 -14.28
N ILE A 101 -0.04 -8.56 -13.75
CA ILE A 101 -0.76 -7.57 -12.93
C ILE A 101 -1.52 -6.61 -13.84
N THR A 102 -2.80 -6.41 -13.54
CA THR A 102 -3.65 -5.39 -14.17
C THR A 102 -4.36 -4.57 -13.09
N PRO A 103 -4.83 -3.34 -13.41
CA PRO A 103 -5.62 -2.54 -12.46
C PRO A 103 -6.84 -3.28 -11.91
N ALA A 104 -7.55 -4.01 -12.77
CA ALA A 104 -8.72 -4.80 -12.38
C ALA A 104 -8.35 -5.90 -11.37
N LEU A 105 -7.23 -6.61 -11.59
CA LEU A 105 -6.73 -7.61 -10.65
C LEU A 105 -6.37 -6.98 -9.31
N MET A 106 -5.64 -5.86 -9.32
CA MET A 106 -5.24 -5.15 -8.10
C MET A 106 -6.45 -4.69 -7.29
N ARG A 107 -7.45 -4.10 -7.95
CA ARG A 107 -8.71 -3.70 -7.29
C ARG A 107 -9.40 -4.91 -6.68
N LYS A 108 -9.48 -6.04 -7.39
CA LYS A 108 -10.10 -7.25 -6.87
C LYS A 108 -9.35 -7.81 -5.65
N VAL A 109 -8.02 -7.86 -5.70
CA VAL A 109 -7.19 -8.28 -4.56
C VAL A 109 -7.34 -7.34 -3.37
N TYR A 110 -7.35 -6.03 -3.61
CA TYR A 110 -7.62 -5.05 -2.55
C TYR A 110 -8.98 -5.29 -1.91
N GLN A 111 -10.02 -5.49 -2.73
CA GLN A 111 -11.38 -5.75 -2.25
C GLN A 111 -11.52 -7.07 -1.49
N ASP A 112 -10.82 -8.12 -1.91
CA ASP A 112 -10.92 -9.45 -1.30
C ASP A 112 -10.06 -9.56 -0.03
N GLU A 113 -8.81 -9.13 -0.09
CA GLU A 113 -7.75 -9.47 0.88
C GLU A 113 -7.41 -8.34 1.86
N LEU A 114 -7.68 -7.07 1.49
CA LEU A 114 -7.29 -5.90 2.27
C LEU A 114 -8.48 -5.18 2.93
N LYS A 115 -9.63 -5.85 3.06
CA LYS A 115 -10.85 -5.31 3.69
C LYS A 115 -10.62 -4.58 5.02
N PRO A 116 -9.81 -5.10 5.97
CA PRO A 116 -9.65 -4.46 7.27
C PRO A 116 -9.06 -3.04 7.20
N ILE A 117 -8.28 -2.72 6.14
CA ILE A 117 -7.66 -1.39 6.00
C ILE A 117 -8.49 -0.42 5.18
N HIS A 118 -9.57 -0.85 4.51
CA HIS A 118 -10.36 0.04 3.65
C HIS A 118 -10.84 1.31 4.35
N PRO A 119 -11.39 1.26 5.57
CA PRO A 119 -11.86 2.48 6.25
C PRO A 119 -10.75 3.52 6.49
N MET A 120 -9.52 3.05 6.71
CA MET A 120 -8.35 3.92 6.89
C MET A 120 -7.91 4.54 5.56
N ILE A 121 -7.82 3.74 4.50
CA ILE A 121 -7.47 4.23 3.15
C ILE A 121 -8.53 5.23 2.66
N ASP A 122 -9.81 4.98 2.91
CA ASP A 122 -10.90 5.88 2.56
C ASP A 122 -10.85 7.19 3.35
N ALA A 123 -10.48 7.13 4.64
CA ALA A 123 -10.26 8.31 5.46
C ALA A 123 -9.12 9.18 4.90
N LEU A 124 -7.98 8.57 4.59
CA LEU A 124 -6.83 9.25 3.97
C LEU A 124 -7.21 9.87 2.63
N ARG A 125 -7.92 9.12 1.77
CA ARG A 125 -8.38 9.62 0.46
C ARG A 125 -9.31 10.82 0.59
N SER A 126 -10.13 10.85 1.63
CA SER A 126 -11.07 11.96 1.85
C SER A 126 -10.40 13.26 2.30
N GLY A 127 -9.17 13.20 2.83
CA GLY A 127 -8.50 14.34 3.46
C GLY A 127 -9.18 14.85 4.73
N ASP A 128 -10.23 14.17 5.21
CA ASP A 128 -10.99 14.57 6.40
C ASP A 128 -10.17 14.27 7.66
N VAL A 129 -9.60 15.32 8.24
CA VAL A 129 -8.78 15.27 9.46
C VAL A 129 -9.52 14.55 10.60
N THR A 130 -10.84 14.68 10.71
CA THR A 130 -11.62 14.02 11.77
C THR A 130 -11.71 12.51 11.58
N LYS A 131 -11.75 12.04 10.33
CA LYS A 131 -11.71 10.60 10.00
C LYS A 131 -10.30 10.05 10.14
N ILE A 132 -9.29 10.80 9.70
CA ILE A 132 -7.88 10.40 9.80
C ILE A 132 -7.45 10.28 11.26
N ALA A 133 -7.87 11.19 12.13
CA ALA A 133 -7.54 11.17 13.56
C ALA A 133 -7.98 9.87 14.26
N ARG A 134 -9.04 9.20 13.78
CA ARG A 134 -9.53 7.90 14.30
C ARG A 134 -8.56 6.74 14.06
N TYR A 135 -7.55 6.95 13.23
CA TYR A 135 -6.54 5.95 12.84
C TYR A 135 -5.11 6.45 13.12
N SER A 136 -4.95 7.48 13.96
CA SER A 136 -3.65 8.12 14.26
C SER A 136 -2.67 7.21 15.00
N ASP A 137 -3.14 6.11 15.57
CA ASP A 137 -2.38 5.10 16.31
C ASP A 137 -2.07 3.82 15.51
N LEU A 138 -2.61 3.68 14.29
CA LEU A 138 -2.34 2.55 13.37
C LEU A 138 -1.04 2.73 12.60
#